data_AF-A0A382I1I4-F1
#
_entry.id   AF-A0A382I1I4-F1
#
_cell.length_a   1.000
_cell.length_b   1.000
_cell.length_c   1.000
_cell.angle_alpha   90.00
_cell.angle_beta   90.00
_cell.angle_gamma   90.00
#
_symmetry.space_group_name_H-M   'P 1'
#
loop_
_entity.id
_entity.type
_entity.pdbx_description
1 polymer ?
#
loop_
_entity_poly.entity_id
_entity_poly.type
_entity_poly.pdbx_seq_one_letter_code
_entity_poly.pdbx_strand_id
1 'polypeptide(L)'
;HIRDEIEKRYTFPNLVSGAVYSFNVGLRKPHKEIYLTAAELAGTQPANSIFIDDMAENIDAATEVGFTGIQYFSTEQLIEDLTQLGIMQKEKVIL
;
A
#
# COMPACT_ATOMS: atom_id res chain seq x y z
N HIS A 1 -23.71 -5.50 2.12
CA HIS A 1 -22.86 -4.44 1.52
C HIS A 1 -21.62 -5.07 0.89
N ILE A 2 -20.94 -4.42 -0.07
CA ILE A 2 -19.72 -4.97 -0.72
C ILE A 2 -18.64 -5.33 0.31
N ARG A 3 -18.56 -4.59 1.43
CA ARG A 3 -17.68 -4.91 2.57
C ARG A 3 -17.92 -6.33 3.13
N ASP A 4 -19.17 -6.67 3.42
CA ASP A 4 -19.53 -7.97 4.02
C ASP A 4 -19.23 -9.16 3.10
N GLU A 5 -19.24 -8.96 1.77
CA GLU A 5 -18.89 -10.02 0.82
C GLU A 5 -17.38 -10.20 0.66
N ILE A 6 -16.58 -9.14 0.78
CA ILE A 6 -15.12 -9.21 0.70
C ILE A 6 -14.54 -9.85 1.98
N GLU A 7 -15.04 -9.45 3.16
CA GLU A 7 -14.62 -10.01 4.45
C GLU A 7 -14.88 -11.51 4.58
N LYS A 8 -15.93 -12.02 3.92
CA LYS A 8 -16.29 -13.45 3.94
C LYS A 8 -15.53 -14.30 2.93
N ARG A 9 -14.98 -13.71 1.85
CA ARG A 9 -14.36 -14.45 0.74
C ARG A 9 -12.84 -14.35 0.70
N TYR A 10 -12.26 -13.32 1.30
CA TYR A 10 -10.83 -13.07 1.23
C TYR A 10 -10.26 -12.90 2.63
N THR A 11 -9.12 -13.52 2.90
CA THR A 11 -8.39 -13.36 4.17
C THR A 11 -7.74 -11.98 4.29
N PHE A 12 -7.59 -11.26 3.18
CA PHE A 12 -6.89 -9.99 3.08
C PHE A 12 -7.35 -8.92 4.09
N PRO A 13 -8.66 -8.70 4.33
CA PRO A 13 -9.12 -7.73 5.34
C PRO A 13 -8.64 -8.05 6.76
N ASN A 14 -8.32 -9.31 7.07
CA ASN A 14 -7.78 -9.72 8.37
C ASN A 14 -6.26 -9.51 8.48
N LEU A 15 -5.59 -9.18 7.37
CA LEU A 15 -4.15 -8.92 7.32
C LEU A 15 -3.81 -7.43 7.38
N VAL A 16 -4.82 -6.55 7.36
CA VAL A 16 -4.66 -5.10 7.35
C VAL A 16 -5.46 -4.46 8.48
N SER A 17 -4.94 -3.37 9.05
CA SER A 17 -5.60 -2.65 10.15
C SER A 17 -6.66 -1.64 9.69
N GLY A 18 -6.83 -1.45 8.37
CA GLY A 18 -7.79 -0.50 7.81
C GLY A 18 -7.87 -0.57 6.29
N ALA A 19 -8.84 0.15 5.72
CA ALA A 19 -9.05 0.24 4.28
C ALA A 19 -9.62 1.60 3.87
N VAL A 20 -9.06 2.19 2.82
CA VAL A 20 -9.58 3.40 2.17
C VAL A 20 -10.20 3.00 0.84
N TYR A 21 -11.51 3.21 0.72
CA TYR A 21 -12.24 2.91 -0.51
C TYR A 21 -12.57 4.20 -1.24
N SER A 22 -12.16 4.32 -2.51
CA SER A 22 -12.38 5.51 -3.35
C SER A 22 -13.84 5.96 -3.37
N PHE A 23 -14.79 5.01 -3.42
CA PHE A 23 -16.22 5.32 -3.40
C PHE A 23 -16.72 5.94 -2.09
N ASN A 24 -16.04 5.68 -0.96
CA ASN A 24 -16.42 6.26 0.33
C ASN A 24 -15.89 7.68 0.51
N VAL A 25 -14.73 7.99 -0.08
CA VAL A 25 -14.07 9.30 0.07
C VAL A 25 -14.31 10.23 -1.12
N GLY A 26 -14.85 9.73 -2.24
CA GLY A 26 -15.06 10.52 -3.46
C GLY A 26 -13.76 10.91 -4.18
N LEU A 27 -12.63 10.31 -3.79
CA LEU A 27 -11.30 10.57 -4.33
C LEU A 27 -10.82 9.34 -5.11
N ARG A 28 -9.92 9.56 -6.07
CA ARG A 28 -9.31 8.48 -6.85
C ARG A 28 -7.84 8.76 -7.12
N LYS A 29 -7.05 7.69 -7.20
CA LYS A 29 -5.71 7.79 -7.79
C LYS A 29 -5.82 8.23 -9.26
N PRO A 30 -4.86 9.00 -9.79
CA PRO A 30 -3.61 9.45 -9.16
C PRO A 30 -3.74 10.83 -8.46
N HIS A 31 -4.94 11.27 -8.07
CA HIS A 31 -5.09 12.57 -7.41
C HIS A 31 -4.43 12.55 -6.01
N LYS A 32 -3.64 13.57 -5.70
CA LYS A 32 -2.81 13.65 -4.48
C LYS A 32 -3.59 13.45 -3.18
N GLU A 33 -4.84 13.91 -3.18
CA GLU A 33 -5.73 13.91 -2.03
C GLU A 33 -6.01 12.50 -1.49
N ILE A 34 -6.07 11.47 -2.35
CA ILE A 34 -6.34 10.10 -1.87
C ILE A 34 -5.17 9.54 -1.04
N TYR A 35 -3.94 9.89 -1.39
CA TYR A 35 -2.73 9.45 -0.69
C TYR A 35 -2.58 10.15 0.66
N LEU A 36 -2.82 11.47 0.68
CA LEU A 36 -2.81 12.26 1.91
C LEU A 36 -3.91 11.80 2.87
N THR A 37 -5.13 11.55 2.37
CA THR A 37 -6.24 10.99 3.16
C THR A 37 -5.87 9.61 3.70
N ALA A 38 -5.20 8.76 2.92
CA ALA A 38 -4.77 7.45 3.38
C ALA A 38 -3.74 7.54 4.52
N ALA A 39 -2.75 8.43 4.42
CA ALA A 39 -1.79 8.68 5.49
C ALA A 39 -2.46 9.20 6.76
N GLU A 40 -3.40 10.15 6.62
CA GLU A 40 -4.16 10.71 7.74
C GLU A 40 -5.00 9.63 8.45
N LEU A 41 -5.76 8.82 7.70
CA LEU A 41 -6.57 7.74 8.27
C LEU A 41 -5.73 6.64 8.92
N ALA A 42 -4.52 6.42 8.42
CA ALA A 42 -3.55 5.49 9.01
C ALA A 42 -2.75 6.10 10.18
N GLY A 43 -2.93 7.40 10.48
CA GLY A 43 -2.23 8.08 11.56
C GLY A 43 -0.71 8.21 11.34
N THR A 44 -0.27 8.25 10.08
CA THR A 44 1.15 8.30 9.69
C THR A 44 1.45 9.51 8.79
N GLN A 45 2.73 9.77 8.55
CA GLN A 45 3.18 10.75 7.56
C GLN A 45 3.51 10.03 6.24
N PRO A 46 3.33 10.67 5.08
CA PRO A 46 3.75 10.12 3.78
C PRO A 46 5.20 9.61 3.79
N ALA A 47 6.12 10.37 4.39
CA ALA A 47 7.54 10.03 4.49
C ALA A 47 7.85 8.74 5.26
N ASN A 48 6.91 8.28 6.11
CA ASN A 48 7.02 7.04 6.88
C ASN A 48 6.21 5.90 6.26
N SER A 49 5.77 6.05 5.00
CA SER A 49 4.80 5.18 4.37
C SER A 49 5.30 4.68 3.01
N ILE A 50 5.02 3.41 2.72
CA ILE A 50 5.30 2.78 1.43
C ILE A 50 3.99 2.64 0.66
N PHE A 51 3.97 3.05 -0.61
CA PHE A 51 2.84 2.87 -1.51
C PHE A 51 3.22 1.87 -2.62
N ILE A 52 2.41 0.82 -2.78
CA ILE A 52 2.63 -0.28 -3.73
C ILE A 52 1.45 -0.32 -4.69
N ASP A 53 1.72 -0.25 -6.00
CA ASP A 53 0.71 -0.23 -7.06
C ASP A 53 1.33 -0.70 -8.38
N ASP A 54 0.54 -1.26 -9.29
CA ASP A 54 1.02 -1.75 -10.60
C ASP A 54 1.13 -0.64 -11.65
N MET A 55 0.44 0.48 -11.45
CA MET A 55 0.46 1.61 -12.39
C MET A 55 1.53 2.65 -12.03
N ALA A 56 2.47 2.90 -12.94
CA ALA A 56 3.53 3.90 -12.77
C ALA A 56 3.00 5.31 -12.42
N GLU A 57 1.92 5.75 -13.06
CA GLU A 57 1.29 7.06 -12.78
C GLU A 57 0.84 7.19 -11.31
N ASN A 58 0.38 6.10 -10.69
CA ASN A 58 -0.02 6.10 -9.29
C ASN A 58 1.19 6.15 -8.36
N ILE A 59 2.31 5.55 -8.76
CA ILE A 59 3.58 5.56 -8.03
C ILE A 59 4.19 6.96 -8.05
N ASP A 60 4.21 7.60 -9.21
CA ASP A 60 4.71 8.96 -9.38
C ASP A 60 3.93 9.93 -8.48
N ALA A 61 2.59 9.89 -8.53
CA ALA A 61 1.75 10.75 -7.71
C ALA A 61 1.91 10.51 -6.19
N ALA A 62 2.09 9.26 -5.75
CA ALA A 62 2.36 8.95 -4.35
C ALA A 62 3.72 9.50 -3.90
N THR A 63 4.74 9.37 -4.75
CA THR A 63 6.10 9.85 -4.49
C THR A 63 6.12 11.38 -4.40
N GLU A 64 5.37 12.08 -5.26
CA GLU A 64 5.24 13.54 -5.22
C GLU A 64 4.68 14.09 -3.90
N VAL A 65 3.89 13.29 -3.17
CA VAL A 65 3.37 13.67 -1.84
C VAL A 65 4.18 13.10 -0.68
N GLY A 66 5.30 12.43 -0.98
CA GLY A 66 6.31 12.01 -0.01
C GLY A 66 6.31 10.54 0.38
N PHE A 67 5.52 9.67 -0.26
CA PHE A 67 5.63 8.23 -0.02
C PHE A 67 6.89 7.65 -0.64
N THR A 68 7.37 6.53 -0.09
CA THR A 68 8.23 5.61 -0.85
C THR A 68 7.36 4.79 -1.79
N GLY A 69 7.48 5.02 -3.10
CA GLY A 69 6.72 4.30 -4.12
C GLY A 69 7.43 3.03 -4.59
N ILE A 70 6.70 1.91 -4.71
CA ILE A 70 7.17 0.66 -5.32
C ILE A 70 6.18 0.26 -6.41
N GLN A 71 6.62 0.22 -7.67
CA GLN A 71 5.79 -0.32 -8.74
C GLN A 71 5.79 -1.85 -8.67
N TYR A 72 4.62 -2.44 -8.52
CA TYR A 72 4.46 -3.89 -8.42
C TYR A 72 4.51 -4.55 -9.79
N PHE A 73 5.45 -5.48 -9.98
CA PHE A 73 5.54 -6.33 -11.18
C PHE A 73 5.41 -7.82 -10.84
N SER A 74 6.00 -8.27 -9.74
CA SER A 74 5.88 -9.64 -9.24
C SER A 74 6.12 -9.69 -7.73
N THR A 75 5.71 -10.80 -7.11
CA THR A 75 5.93 -11.04 -5.67
C THR A 75 7.41 -11.12 -5.33
N GLU A 76 8.22 -11.75 -6.19
CA GLU A 76 9.67 -11.91 -5.99
C GLU A 76 10.35 -10.54 -5.96
N GLN A 77 10.02 -9.67 -6.91
CA GLN A 77 10.52 -8.30 -6.94
C GLN A 77 10.10 -7.54 -5.67
N LEU A 78 8.84 -7.67 -5.24
CA LEU A 78 8.35 -6.91 -4.09
C LEU A 78 9.07 -7.34 -2.80
N ILE A 79 9.33 -8.64 -2.65
CA ILE A 79 10.10 -9.17 -1.51
C ILE A 79 11.52 -8.61 -1.52
N GLU A 80 12.16 -8.51 -2.69
CA GLU A 80 13.50 -7.94 -2.80
C GLU A 80 13.53 -6.46 -2.43
N ASP A 81 12.60 -5.66 -2.96
CA ASP A 81 12.47 -4.24 -2.63
C ASP A 81 12.22 -4.02 -1.13
N LEU A 82 11.27 -4.77 -0.54
CA LEU A 82 10.98 -4.68 0.90
C LEU A 82 12.16 -5.16 1.76
N THR A 83 12.97 -6.10 1.27
CA THR A 83 14.19 -6.53 1.95
C THR A 83 15.25 -5.43 1.92
N GLN A 84 15.42 -4.75 0.79
CA GLN A 84 16.37 -3.63 0.66
C GLN A 84 15.99 -2.43 1.55
N LEU A 85 14.69 -2.23 1.76
CA LEU A 85 14.16 -1.23 2.70
C LEU A 85 14.22 -1.68 4.17
N GLY A 86 14.66 -2.91 4.46
CA GLY A 86 14.73 -3.46 5.82
C GLY A 86 13.39 -3.80 6.46
N ILE A 87 12.30 -3.83 5.67
CA ILE A 87 10.94 -4.15 6.12
C ILE A 87 10.74 -5.67 6.23
N MET A 88 11.34 -6.43 5.31
CA MET A 88 11.34 -7.89 5.34
C MET A 88 12.75 -8.43 5.57
N GLN A 89 12.85 -9.51 6.34
CA GLN A 89 14.06 -10.31 6.41
C GLN A 89 13.82 -11.62 5.67
N LYS A 90 14.75 -12.01 4.79
CA LYS A 90 14.81 -13.39 4.32
C LYS A 90 15.15 -14.25 5.54
N GLU A 91 14.33 -15.26 5.84
CA GLU A 91 14.61 -16.18 6.94
C GLU A 91 16.04 -16.70 6.82
N LYS A 92 16.84 -16.50 7.86
CA LYS A 92 18.15 -17.15 7.95
C LYS A 92 17.89 -18.63 8.14
N VAL A 93 18.12 -19.43 7.10
CA VAL A 93 18.27 -20.88 7.28
C VAL A 93 19.56 -21.07 8.07
N ILE A 94 19.42 -21.35 9.37
CA ILE A 94 20.53 -21.81 10.21
C ILE A 94 20.73 -23.29 9.84
N LEU A 95 21.83 -23.60 9.15
CA LEU A 95 22.31 -24.96 8.95
C LEU A 95 22.99 -25.49 10.21
#